data_AF-A0A7Y5L9L8-F1
#
_entry.id   AF-A0A7Y5L9L8-F1
#
_cell.length_a   1.000
_cell.length_b   1.000
_cell.length_c   1.000
_cell.angle_alpha   90.00
_cell.angle_beta   90.00
_cell.angle_gamma   90.00
#
_symmetry.space_group_name_H-M   'P 1'
#
loop_
_entity.id
_entity.type
_entity.pdbx_description
1 polymer ?
#
loop_
_entity_poly.entity_id
_entity_poly.type
_entity_poly.pdbx_seq_one_letter_code
_entity_poly.pdbx_strand_id
1 'polypeptide(L)'
;MRSTNYFLTLLLSSALLSSGALLAQQHQHGQHKQESQAGHSHAKAEIHGGEVAMTKAHHFEVVWMPNHVMVYLYDMNQKPLAAKGVTGEVVFKFKDGEEQKAALTLMEAGKMPMMSGHHAEGGQHEMMHGKMSKEEMEAMHKLMSNQDHFMASVNLENVKEGEVKATFTLKGLPGAGESEATFTAKYKKMSMKHEAAKHEQHH
;
A
#
# COMPACT_ATOMS: atom_id res chain seq x y z
N MET A 1 7.30 47.00 30.40
CA MET A 1 8.08 47.39 29.21
C MET A 1 7.60 46.53 28.05
N ARG A 2 7.07 47.16 27.00
CA ARG A 2 6.48 46.52 25.82
C ARG A 2 7.51 46.59 24.68
N SER A 3 7.78 45.49 24.01
CA SER A 3 8.52 45.48 22.74
C SER A 3 7.79 44.59 21.75
N THR A 4 6.93 45.22 20.96
CA THR A 4 6.30 44.70 19.76
C THR A 4 7.29 44.82 18.62
N ASN A 5 7.74 43.70 18.06
CA ASN A 5 8.58 43.70 16.86
C ASN A 5 7.70 43.60 15.61
N TYR A 6 7.69 44.67 14.84
CA TYR A 6 7.17 44.75 13.48
C TYR A 6 8.30 44.41 12.50
N PHE A 7 8.10 43.43 11.62
CA PHE A 7 8.92 43.23 10.41
C PHE A 7 7.98 42.72 9.32
N LEU A 8 7.42 43.62 8.52
CA LEU A 8 7.95 44.18 7.27
C LEU A 8 7.92 43.17 6.11
N THR A 9 6.88 43.34 5.31
CA THR A 9 6.55 42.69 4.05
C THR A 9 7.58 43.03 2.96
N LEU A 10 8.04 42.03 2.19
CA LEU A 10 8.59 42.28 0.86
C LEU A 10 7.90 41.34 -0.14
N LEU A 11 6.97 41.91 -0.90
CA LEU A 11 6.24 41.29 -1.99
C LEU A 11 6.97 41.69 -3.27
N LEU A 12 7.75 40.76 -3.84
CA LEU A 12 8.44 40.99 -5.12
C LEU A 12 7.68 40.28 -6.24
N SER A 13 6.75 41.02 -6.85
CA SER A 13 6.05 40.62 -8.07
C SER A 13 6.99 40.77 -9.26
N SER A 14 7.48 39.65 -9.80
CA SER A 14 8.13 39.61 -11.10
C SER A 14 7.15 39.05 -12.13
N ALA A 15 6.45 39.94 -12.84
CA ALA A 15 5.70 39.59 -14.04
C ALA A 15 6.66 39.58 -15.23
N LEU A 16 7.06 38.39 -15.69
CA LEU A 16 7.71 38.20 -16.98
C LEU A 16 6.69 37.62 -17.96
N LEU A 17 6.16 38.49 -18.82
CA LEU A 17 5.47 38.10 -20.04
C LEU A 17 6.50 37.55 -21.03
N SER A 18 6.45 36.24 -21.26
CA SER A 18 7.17 35.59 -22.36
C SER A 18 6.15 35.02 -23.33
N SER A 19 5.86 35.78 -24.41
CA SER A 19 5.09 35.32 -25.55
C SER A 19 5.98 34.45 -26.43
N GLY A 20 5.91 33.13 -26.24
CA GLY A 20 6.52 32.14 -27.12
C GLY A 20 5.47 31.15 -27.59
N ALA A 21 4.91 31.36 -28.78
CA ALA A 21 4.13 30.35 -29.47
C ALA A 21 5.08 29.29 -30.03
N LEU A 22 5.19 28.17 -29.32
CA LEU A 22 5.79 26.94 -29.85
C LEU A 22 4.70 25.87 -29.82
N LEU A 23 4.25 25.50 -31.01
CA LEU A 23 3.44 24.32 -31.28
C LEU A 23 4.26 23.08 -30.91
N ALA A 24 4.19 22.67 -29.64
CA ALA A 24 4.46 21.32 -29.23
C ALA A 24 3.09 20.64 -29.08
N GLN A 25 2.75 19.83 -30.08
CA GLN A 25 1.72 18.80 -29.96
C GLN A 25 2.24 17.80 -28.93
N GLN A 26 2.05 18.14 -27.65
CA GLN A 26 2.35 17.27 -26.55
C GLN A 26 1.30 16.17 -26.60
N HIS A 27 1.71 15.04 -27.16
CA HIS A 27 1.03 13.77 -26.98
C HIS A 27 0.75 13.62 -25.50
N GLN A 28 -0.51 13.81 -25.17
CA GLN A 28 -1.10 13.55 -23.87
C GLN A 28 -1.02 12.03 -23.73
N HIS A 29 0.13 11.53 -23.26
CA HIS A 29 0.18 10.22 -22.66
C HIS A 29 -0.83 10.28 -21.53
N GLY A 30 -1.94 9.59 -21.77
CA GLY A 30 -3.03 9.47 -20.83
C GLY A 30 -2.48 9.12 -19.47
N GLN A 31 -3.26 9.49 -18.46
CA GLN A 31 -3.30 8.78 -17.20
C GLN A 31 -2.91 7.33 -17.45
N HIS A 32 -1.72 6.93 -17.00
CA HIS A 32 -1.44 5.52 -16.83
C HIS A 32 -2.46 5.06 -15.79
N LYS A 33 -3.63 4.64 -16.28
CA LYS A 33 -4.23 3.37 -15.88
C LYS A 33 -3.04 2.42 -15.80
N GLN A 34 -2.53 2.23 -14.59
CA GLN A 34 -1.67 1.11 -14.27
C GLN A 34 -2.60 -0.13 -14.21
N GLU A 35 -3.37 -0.35 -15.28
CA GLU A 35 -3.96 -1.62 -15.60
C GLU A 35 -2.85 -2.41 -16.26
N SER A 36 -2.25 -3.29 -15.46
CA SER A 36 -1.96 -4.67 -15.88
C SER A 36 -1.52 -4.81 -17.34
N GLN A 37 -0.28 -4.42 -17.63
CA GLN A 37 0.37 -4.79 -18.88
C GLN A 37 1.47 -5.82 -18.59
N ALA A 38 1.31 -6.98 -19.25
CA ALA A 38 2.18 -8.16 -19.32
C ALA A 38 2.08 -9.20 -18.19
N GLY A 39 1.17 -10.17 -18.37
CA GLY A 39 1.44 -11.62 -18.31
C GLY A 39 2.09 -12.27 -17.06
N HIS A 40 2.40 -11.51 -16.02
CA HIS A 40 3.00 -12.00 -14.79
C HIS A 40 1.95 -11.95 -13.69
N SER A 41 1.57 -13.14 -13.20
CA SER A 41 0.69 -13.24 -12.04
C SER A 41 1.35 -12.54 -10.84
N HIS A 42 0.65 -11.58 -10.23
CA HIS A 42 1.04 -10.94 -8.97
C HIS A 42 0.63 -11.75 -7.74
N ALA A 43 0.19 -13.00 -7.93
CA ALA A 43 -0.40 -13.82 -6.89
C ALA A 43 0.52 -14.06 -5.67
N LYS A 44 1.85 -13.92 -5.80
CA LYS A 44 2.75 -14.06 -4.63
C LYS A 44 2.90 -12.78 -3.82
N ALA A 45 2.58 -11.63 -4.40
CA ALA A 45 2.61 -10.34 -3.72
C ALA A 45 1.22 -9.90 -3.22
N GLU A 46 0.16 -10.68 -3.46
CA GLU A 46 -1.22 -10.42 -3.00
C GLU A 46 -1.65 -11.38 -1.87
N ILE A 47 -0.69 -11.99 -1.17
CA ILE A 47 -0.96 -13.06 -0.20
C ILE A 47 -1.74 -12.57 1.03
N HIS A 48 -1.74 -11.26 1.30
CA HIS A 48 -2.47 -10.65 2.42
C HIS A 48 -3.83 -10.07 2.00
N GLY A 49 -4.24 -10.27 0.74
CA GLY A 49 -5.51 -9.75 0.21
C GLY A 49 -5.48 -8.25 -0.09
N GLY A 50 -4.29 -7.66 -0.21
CA GLY A 50 -4.09 -6.26 -0.55
C GLY A 50 -4.09 -5.97 -2.05
N GLU A 51 -3.86 -4.71 -2.39
CA GLU A 51 -3.58 -4.27 -3.76
C GLU A 51 -2.07 -4.08 -3.96
N VAL A 52 -1.53 -4.53 -5.09
CA VAL A 52 -0.11 -4.36 -5.39
C VAL A 52 0.13 -3.10 -6.22
N ALA A 53 0.96 -2.21 -5.69
CA ALA A 53 1.57 -1.11 -6.44
C ALA A 53 2.99 -1.48 -6.86
N MET A 54 3.39 -1.05 -8.05
CA MET A 54 4.73 -1.33 -8.60
C MET A 54 5.49 -0.03 -8.87
N THR A 55 6.79 -0.06 -8.59
CA THR A 55 7.74 0.99 -8.98
C THR A 55 8.85 0.40 -9.84
N LYS A 56 9.98 1.10 -9.98
CA LYS A 56 11.06 0.67 -10.88
C LYS A 56 11.71 -0.64 -10.41
N ALA A 57 11.84 -0.84 -9.10
CA ALA A 57 12.59 -1.97 -8.54
C ALA A 57 11.85 -2.74 -7.44
N HIS A 58 10.60 -2.37 -7.13
CA HIS A 58 9.87 -2.91 -6.00
C HIS A 58 8.38 -3.16 -6.30
N HIS A 59 7.81 -4.11 -5.56
CA HIS A 59 6.37 -4.26 -5.40
C HIS A 59 5.99 -3.93 -3.95
N PHE A 60 4.84 -3.28 -3.79
CA PHE A 60 4.27 -2.89 -2.51
C PHE A 60 2.85 -3.43 -2.42
N GLU A 61 2.59 -4.36 -1.51
CA GLU A 61 1.22 -4.78 -1.21
C GLU A 61 0.63 -3.85 -0.15
N VAL A 62 -0.50 -3.23 -0.47
CA VAL A 62 -1.23 -2.32 0.41
C VAL A 62 -2.48 -3.03 0.91
N VAL A 63 -2.55 -3.27 2.21
CA VAL A 63 -3.70 -3.91 2.87
C VAL A 63 -4.45 -2.88 3.69
N TRP A 64 -5.72 -2.69 3.37
CA TRP A 64 -6.59 -1.72 4.03
C TRP A 64 -7.39 -2.38 5.16
N MET A 65 -7.24 -1.84 6.37
CA MET A 65 -8.01 -2.23 7.55
C MET A 65 -8.90 -1.05 8.00
N PRO A 66 -9.97 -1.28 8.79
CA PRO A 66 -10.88 -0.20 9.19
C PRO A 66 -10.21 0.99 9.90
N ASN A 67 -9.12 0.76 10.62
CA ASN A 67 -8.44 1.77 11.43
C ASN A 67 -6.94 1.96 11.10
N HIS A 68 -6.42 1.27 10.09
CA HIS A 68 -5.02 1.41 9.65
C HIS A 68 -4.82 0.88 8.22
N VAL A 69 -3.66 1.19 7.65
CA VAL A 69 -3.16 0.57 6.42
C VAL A 69 -1.85 -0.15 6.73
N MET A 70 -1.65 -1.31 6.11
CA MET A 70 -0.38 -2.04 6.13
C MET A 70 0.27 -2.01 4.76
N VAL A 71 1.61 -1.94 4.72
CA VAL A 71 2.40 -1.99 3.49
C VAL A 71 3.49 -3.05 3.61
N TYR A 72 3.46 -4.03 2.72
CA TYR A 72 4.46 -5.10 2.63
C TYR A 72 5.37 -4.83 1.43
N LEU A 73 6.66 -5.11 1.61
CA LEU A 73 7.69 -4.84 0.60
C LEU A 73 8.17 -6.15 -0.06
N TYR A 74 8.25 -6.14 -1.39
CA TYR A 74 8.79 -7.24 -2.18
C TYR A 74 9.75 -6.76 -3.28
N ASP A 75 10.65 -7.64 -3.69
CA ASP A 75 11.48 -7.42 -4.88
C ASP A 75 10.68 -7.66 -6.19
N MET A 76 11.32 -7.41 -7.33
CA MET A 76 10.74 -7.67 -8.66
C MET A 76 10.41 -9.16 -8.92
N ASN A 77 10.94 -10.09 -8.12
CA ASN A 77 10.61 -11.51 -8.16
C ASN A 77 9.50 -11.90 -7.18
N GLN A 78 8.83 -10.91 -6.56
CA GLN A 78 7.80 -11.07 -5.53
C GLN A 78 8.32 -11.81 -4.28
N LYS A 79 9.63 -11.69 -3.98
CA LYS A 79 10.21 -12.19 -2.72
C LYS A 79 10.09 -11.11 -1.66
N PRO A 80 9.64 -11.46 -0.43
CA PRO A 80 9.64 -10.53 0.69
C PRO A 80 11.01 -9.91 0.92
N LEU A 81 11.03 -8.61 1.21
CA LEU A 81 12.23 -7.87 1.56
C LEU A 81 12.18 -7.49 3.05
N ALA A 82 13.35 -7.48 3.69
CA ALA A 82 13.49 -6.94 5.04
C ALA A 82 13.22 -5.43 5.02
N ALA A 83 12.45 -4.95 5.99
CA ALA A 83 12.05 -3.54 6.05
C ALA A 83 12.94 -2.71 7.01
N LYS A 84 13.92 -3.34 7.66
CA LYS A 84 14.84 -2.69 8.59
C LYS A 84 15.63 -1.58 7.90
N GLY A 85 15.60 -0.38 8.49
CA GLY A 85 16.31 0.81 7.99
C GLY A 85 15.54 1.61 6.94
N VAL A 86 14.40 1.09 6.47
CA VAL A 86 13.47 1.84 5.63
C VAL A 86 12.64 2.77 6.52
N THR A 87 12.41 3.98 6.03
CA THR A 87 11.50 4.96 6.64
C THR A 87 10.47 5.39 5.62
N GLY A 88 9.35 5.94 6.07
CA GLY A 88 8.41 6.51 5.14
C GLY A 88 7.25 7.23 5.79
N GLU A 89 6.44 7.80 4.93
CA GLU A 89 5.23 8.52 5.28
C GLU A 89 4.13 8.23 4.26
N VAL A 90 2.90 8.46 4.68
CA VAL A 90 1.72 8.39 3.83
C VAL A 90 0.91 9.66 4.01
N VAL A 91 0.41 10.17 2.88
CA VAL A 91 -0.60 11.24 2.84
C VAL A 91 -1.89 10.63 2.32
N PHE A 92 -2.90 10.58 3.18
CA PHE A 92 -4.27 10.22 2.84
C PHE A 92 -5.00 11.48 2.40
N LYS A 93 -5.58 11.45 1.20
CA LYS A 93 -6.47 12.48 0.70
C LYS A 93 -7.88 11.93 0.62
N PHE A 94 -8.76 12.50 1.42
CA PHE A 94 -10.18 12.16 1.47
C PHE A 94 -10.95 12.93 0.40
N LYS A 95 -12.11 12.42 0.01
CA LYS A 95 -12.95 12.99 -1.04
C LYS A 95 -13.50 14.38 -0.72
N ASP A 96 -13.71 14.68 0.56
CA ASP A 96 -14.11 16.01 1.05
C ASP A 96 -12.98 17.04 1.00
N GLY A 97 -11.76 16.61 0.67
CA GLY A 97 -10.57 17.47 0.60
C GLY A 97 -9.74 17.45 1.88
N GLU A 98 -10.16 16.76 2.94
CA GLU A 98 -9.32 16.55 4.12
C GLU A 98 -8.05 15.79 3.74
N GLU A 99 -6.92 16.16 4.36
CA GLU A 99 -5.66 15.46 4.21
C GLU A 99 -5.12 15.06 5.58
N GLN A 100 -4.81 13.77 5.71
CA GLN A 100 -4.17 13.22 6.90
C GLN A 100 -2.77 12.73 6.53
N LYS A 101 -1.75 13.25 7.20
CA LYS A 101 -0.37 12.79 7.07
C LYS A 101 -0.02 11.88 8.25
N ALA A 102 0.59 10.73 7.97
CA ALA A 102 1.06 9.79 9.00
C ALA A 102 2.45 9.25 8.67
N ALA A 103 3.27 9.05 9.70
CA ALA A 103 4.51 8.30 9.56
C ALA A 103 4.22 6.80 9.46
N LEU A 104 5.01 6.09 8.65
CA LEU A 104 4.98 4.64 8.56
C LEU A 104 5.78 4.05 9.72
N THR A 105 5.13 3.24 10.55
CA THR A 105 5.75 2.53 11.67
C THR A 105 6.12 1.13 11.23
N LEU A 106 7.40 0.75 11.38
CA LEU A 106 7.85 -0.62 11.11
C LEU A 106 7.31 -1.57 12.17
N MET A 107 6.63 -2.61 11.71
CA MET A 107 6.18 -3.76 12.48
C MET A 107 7.04 -4.96 12.09
N GLU A 108 7.97 -5.34 12.98
CA GLU A 108 8.86 -6.47 12.72
C GLU A 108 8.11 -7.81 12.85
N ALA A 109 8.45 -8.74 11.96
CA ALA A 109 7.97 -10.12 11.97
C ALA A 109 8.10 -10.77 13.37
N GLY A 110 7.07 -11.49 13.79
CA GLY A 110 7.09 -12.22 15.07
C GLY A 110 7.05 -11.35 16.34
N LYS A 111 6.98 -10.02 16.22
CA LYS A 111 6.81 -9.09 17.36
C LYS A 111 5.39 -8.55 17.50
N MET A 112 4.42 -9.08 16.75
CA MET A 112 3.03 -8.70 16.97
C MET A 112 2.64 -9.04 18.41
N PRO A 113 2.06 -8.10 19.17
CA PRO A 113 1.45 -8.45 20.45
C PRO A 113 0.41 -9.50 20.12
N MET A 114 0.66 -10.72 20.59
CA MET A 114 -0.30 -11.80 20.57
C MET A 114 -1.53 -11.24 21.27
N MET A 115 -2.52 -10.77 20.51
CA MET A 115 -3.88 -10.63 21.00
C MET A 115 -4.21 -12.04 21.44
N SER A 116 -4.10 -12.27 22.75
CA SER A 116 -4.32 -13.56 23.40
C SER A 116 -5.82 -13.88 23.33
N GLY A 117 -6.31 -14.08 22.12
CA GLY A 117 -7.56 -14.75 21.87
C GLY A 117 -7.36 -16.18 22.34
N HIS A 118 -8.12 -16.54 23.37
CA HIS A 118 -8.18 -17.89 23.87
C HIS A 118 -8.32 -18.85 22.69
N HIS A 119 -7.29 -19.65 22.43
CA HIS A 119 -7.41 -20.84 21.60
C HIS A 119 -8.35 -21.78 22.35
N ALA A 120 -9.62 -21.74 22.00
CA ALA A 120 -10.51 -22.87 22.23
C ALA A 120 -10.02 -23.98 21.28
N GLU A 121 -9.23 -24.90 21.82
CA GLU A 121 -8.99 -26.21 21.24
C GLU A 121 -10.35 -26.86 20.96
N GLY A 122 -10.59 -27.30 19.72
CA GLY A 122 -11.73 -28.15 19.38
C GLY A 122 -12.63 -27.64 18.26
N GLY A 123 -12.07 -27.22 17.14
CA GLY A 123 -12.84 -27.02 15.90
C GLY A 123 -12.12 -27.66 14.73
N GLN A 124 -12.55 -28.86 14.33
CA GLN A 124 -12.15 -29.48 13.07
C GLN A 124 -12.72 -28.65 11.91
N HIS A 125 -12.05 -27.56 11.55
CA HIS A 125 -12.33 -26.82 10.31
C HIS A 125 -11.58 -27.48 9.15
N GLU A 126 -11.99 -28.70 8.81
CA GLU A 126 -11.63 -29.33 7.54
C GLU A 126 -12.71 -28.96 6.52
N MET A 127 -12.68 -27.73 6.01
CA MET A 127 -13.55 -27.31 4.92
C MET A 127 -12.77 -26.46 3.93
N MET A 128 -12.37 -27.12 2.85
CA MET A 128 -12.20 -26.58 1.51
C MET A 128 -11.10 -25.51 1.29
N HIS A 129 -9.88 -26.00 1.02
CA HIS A 129 -8.98 -25.32 0.09
C HIS A 129 -8.55 -26.29 -1.01
N GLY A 130 -8.78 -25.92 -2.26
CA GLY A 130 -8.34 -26.73 -3.40
C GLY A 130 -6.83 -26.97 -3.36
N LYS A 131 -6.43 -28.24 -3.42
CA LYS A 131 -5.09 -28.74 -3.79
C LYS A 131 -3.86 -28.19 -3.05
N MET A 132 -3.99 -27.50 -1.93
CA MET A 132 -2.82 -27.10 -1.12
C MET A 132 -2.54 -28.17 -0.06
N SER A 133 -1.33 -28.72 -0.07
CA SER A 133 -0.87 -29.63 0.97
C SER A 133 -0.80 -28.93 2.33
N LYS A 134 -0.84 -29.70 3.41
CA LYS A 134 -0.69 -29.18 4.77
C LYS A 134 0.64 -28.42 4.92
N GLU A 135 1.70 -28.94 4.32
CA GLU A 135 3.03 -28.35 4.30
C GLU A 135 3.04 -26.99 3.59
N GLU A 136 2.34 -26.86 2.47
CA GLU A 136 2.19 -25.57 1.76
C GLU A 136 1.36 -24.58 2.56
N MET A 137 0.30 -25.03 3.24
CA MET A 137 -0.52 -24.17 4.09
C MET A 137 0.26 -23.68 5.31
N GLU A 138 1.03 -24.55 5.97
CA GLU A 138 1.92 -24.18 7.07
C GLU A 138 3.01 -23.22 6.60
N ALA A 139 3.61 -23.46 5.42
CA ALA A 139 4.60 -22.58 4.83
C ALA A 139 4.00 -21.20 4.49
N MET A 140 2.78 -21.15 3.95
CA MET A 140 2.08 -19.91 3.64
C MET A 140 1.70 -19.15 4.91
N HIS A 141 1.15 -19.83 5.92
CA HIS A 141 0.86 -19.22 7.23
C HIS A 141 2.13 -18.67 7.88
N LYS A 142 3.23 -19.41 7.81
CA LYS A 142 4.54 -18.97 8.29
C LYS A 142 5.06 -17.76 7.49
N LEU A 143 4.82 -17.72 6.18
CA LEU A 143 5.22 -16.60 5.33
C LEU A 143 4.44 -15.32 5.70
N MET A 144 3.12 -15.42 5.82
CA MET A 144 2.24 -14.29 6.16
C MET A 144 2.48 -13.76 7.58
N SER A 145 2.76 -14.65 8.54
CA SER A 145 2.99 -14.27 9.94
C SER A 145 4.39 -13.73 10.24
N ASN A 146 5.37 -13.98 9.36
CA ASN A 146 6.77 -13.61 9.58
C ASN A 146 7.32 -12.60 8.57
N GLN A 147 6.46 -11.76 7.99
CA GLN A 147 6.92 -10.68 7.12
C GLN A 147 6.87 -9.33 7.87
N ASP A 148 7.97 -8.59 7.79
CA ASP A 148 7.98 -7.19 8.22
C ASP A 148 7.02 -6.37 7.37
N HIS A 149 6.30 -5.44 8.00
CA HIS A 149 5.43 -4.52 7.29
C HIS A 149 5.45 -3.14 7.92
N PHE A 150 5.01 -2.15 7.18
CA PHE A 150 4.76 -0.83 7.72
C PHE A 150 3.29 -0.67 8.06
N MET A 151 3.00 0.07 9.12
CA MET A 151 1.64 0.43 9.52
C MET A 151 1.49 1.95 9.64
N ALA A 152 0.35 2.48 9.18
CA ALA A 152 -0.09 3.84 9.49
C ALA A 152 -1.57 3.83 9.88
N SER A 153 -1.91 4.55 10.96
CA SER A 153 -3.29 4.69 11.43
C SER A 153 -4.10 5.62 10.53
N VAL A 154 -5.35 5.26 10.25
CA VAL A 154 -6.32 6.06 9.49
C VAL A 154 -7.72 5.53 9.79
N ASN A 155 -8.71 6.40 10.02
CA ASN A 155 -10.09 5.94 10.26
C ASN A 155 -10.84 5.80 8.93
N LEU A 156 -11.23 4.57 8.58
CA LEU A 156 -11.91 4.21 7.34
C LEU A 156 -13.29 3.58 7.58
N GLU A 157 -13.77 3.50 8.83
CA GLU A 157 -15.01 2.81 9.20
C GLU A 157 -16.24 3.31 8.42
N ASN A 158 -16.29 4.62 8.16
CA ASN A 158 -17.41 5.29 7.49
C ASN A 158 -17.06 5.79 6.08
N VAL A 159 -15.89 5.42 5.57
CA VAL A 159 -15.41 5.83 4.25
C VAL A 159 -15.86 4.80 3.21
N LYS A 160 -16.32 5.23 2.04
CA LYS A 160 -16.62 4.31 0.93
C LYS A 160 -15.37 4.00 0.12
N GLU A 161 -15.37 2.84 -0.53
CA GLU A 161 -14.31 2.49 -1.46
C GLU A 161 -14.08 3.59 -2.51
N GLY A 162 -12.82 3.84 -2.82
CA GLY A 162 -12.40 4.87 -3.77
C GLY A 162 -12.46 6.31 -3.24
N GLU A 163 -13.01 6.57 -2.05
CA GLU A 163 -13.10 7.93 -1.49
C GLU A 163 -11.82 8.39 -0.76
N VAL A 164 -10.83 7.52 -0.62
CA VAL A 164 -9.51 7.86 -0.08
C VAL A 164 -8.43 7.46 -1.08
N LYS A 165 -7.52 8.39 -1.36
CA LYS A 165 -6.29 8.16 -2.10
C LYS A 165 -5.11 8.28 -1.14
N ALA A 166 -4.33 7.23 -0.97
CA ALA A 166 -3.08 7.29 -0.20
C ALA A 166 -1.89 7.46 -1.15
N THR A 167 -1.01 8.41 -0.83
CA THR A 167 0.28 8.58 -1.50
C THR A 167 1.38 8.22 -0.49
N PHE A 168 2.14 7.18 -0.79
CA PHE A 168 3.21 6.68 0.06
C PHE A 168 4.55 7.16 -0.46
N THR A 169 5.45 7.54 0.43
CA THR A 169 6.84 7.84 0.13
C THR A 169 7.73 7.06 1.10
N LEU A 170 8.58 6.18 0.56
CA LEU A 170 9.51 5.38 1.35
C LEU A 170 10.94 5.67 0.93
N LYS A 171 11.86 5.66 1.91
CA LYS A 171 13.29 5.93 1.75
C LYS A 171 14.12 4.86 2.42
N GLY A 172 15.32 4.63 1.89
CA GLY A 172 16.23 3.60 2.38
C GLY A 172 15.84 2.20 1.88
N LEU A 173 15.15 2.11 0.74
CA LEU A 173 14.72 0.83 0.17
C LEU A 173 15.94 -0.07 -0.12
N PRO A 174 15.88 -1.36 0.23
CA PRO A 174 16.97 -2.30 0.02
C PRO A 174 17.08 -2.71 -1.46
N GLY A 175 18.26 -3.18 -1.86
CA GLY A 175 18.50 -3.68 -3.22
C GLY A 175 19.07 -2.62 -4.17
N ALA A 176 19.23 -3.01 -5.44
CA ALA A 176 19.79 -2.15 -6.47
C ALA A 176 18.69 -1.56 -7.36
N GLY A 177 18.75 -0.25 -7.61
CA GLY A 177 17.96 0.39 -8.66
C GLY A 177 17.03 1.52 -8.21
N GLU A 178 16.66 1.55 -6.92
CA GLU A 178 15.75 2.55 -6.33
C GLU A 178 15.93 2.59 -4.80
N SER A 179 16.47 3.68 -4.23
CA SER A 179 16.60 3.84 -2.78
C SER A 179 15.43 4.61 -2.14
N GLU A 180 14.59 5.23 -2.98
CA GLU A 180 13.40 5.97 -2.60
C GLU A 180 12.31 5.73 -3.63
N ALA A 181 11.09 5.51 -3.17
CA ALA A 181 9.94 5.27 -4.02
C ALA A 181 8.73 6.09 -3.55
N THR A 182 7.95 6.59 -4.51
CA THR A 182 6.65 7.19 -4.26
C THR A 182 5.60 6.51 -5.13
N PHE A 183 4.51 6.07 -4.52
CA PHE A 183 3.41 5.42 -5.23
C PHE A 183 2.06 5.79 -4.60
N THR A 184 0.97 5.45 -5.31
CA THR A 184 -0.39 5.72 -4.87
C THR A 184 -1.18 4.43 -4.78
N ALA A 185 -2.03 4.31 -3.75
CA ALA A 185 -3.11 3.34 -3.71
C ALA A 185 -4.46 4.04 -3.45
N LYS A 186 -5.57 3.41 -3.86
CA LYS A 186 -6.91 3.87 -3.51
C LYS A 186 -7.50 2.94 -2.45
N TYR A 187 -8.29 3.48 -1.53
CA TYR A 187 -8.94 2.67 -0.53
C TYR A 187 -9.91 1.69 -1.20
N LYS A 188 -9.70 0.41 -0.90
CA LYS A 188 -10.57 -0.69 -1.28
C LYS A 188 -10.86 -1.50 -0.03
N LYS A 189 -12.13 -1.78 0.23
CA LYS A 189 -12.52 -2.57 1.38
C LYS A 189 -12.05 -3.99 1.14
N MET A 190 -11.40 -4.60 2.12
CA MET A 190 -11.10 -6.02 2.02
C MET A 190 -12.42 -6.80 1.93
N SER A 191 -12.65 -7.38 0.76
CA SER A 191 -13.71 -8.35 0.56
C SER A 191 -13.13 -9.73 0.84
N MET A 192 -13.41 -10.28 2.02
CA MET A 192 -13.14 -11.70 2.33
C MET A 192 -14.04 -12.67 1.54
N LYS A 193 -14.77 -12.20 0.51
CA LYS A 193 -15.52 -13.11 -0.35
C LYS A 193 -14.52 -13.92 -1.16
N HIS A 194 -14.19 -15.10 -0.66
CA HIS A 194 -13.89 -16.24 -1.50
C HIS A 194 -15.08 -16.41 -2.44
N GLU A 195 -14.95 -15.94 -3.69
CA GLU A 195 -15.80 -16.43 -4.75
C GLU A 195 -15.53 -17.93 -4.84
N ALA A 196 -16.40 -18.72 -4.21
CA ALA A 196 -16.54 -20.12 -4.51
C ALA A 196 -16.88 -20.20 -6.00
N ALA A 197 -15.86 -20.42 -6.82
CA ALA A 197 -16.02 -20.67 -8.24
C ALA A 197 -17.03 -21.82 -8.37
N LYS A 198 -18.26 -21.50 -8.76
CA LYS A 198 -19.24 -22.48 -9.20
C LYS A 198 -18.67 -23.11 -10.46
N HIS A 199 -17.95 -24.22 -10.29
CA HIS A 199 -17.71 -25.15 -11.38
C HIS A 199 -19.06 -25.76 -11.76
N GLU A 200 -19.73 -25.16 -12.73
CA GLU A 200 -20.76 -25.85 -13.50
C GLU A 200 -20.05 -26.95 -14.31
N GLN A 201 -20.07 -28.16 -13.77
CA GLN A 201 -19.77 -29.37 -14.53
C GLN A 201 -20.91 -29.58 -15.51
N HIS A 202 -20.63 -29.35 -16.79
CA HIS A 202 -21.47 -29.84 -17.87
C HIS A 202 -21.37 -31.37 -17.93
N HIS A 203 -22.40 -32.00 -17.36
CA HIS A 203 -23.16 -33.14 -17.89
C HIS A 203 -22.93 -33.51 -19.37
#